data_AF-A0A2X1K069-F1
#
_entry.id   AF-A0A2X1K069-F1
#
_cell.length_a   1.000
_cell.length_b   1.000
_cell.length_c   1.000
_cell.angle_alpha   90.00
_cell.angle_beta   90.00
_cell.angle_gamma   90.00
#
_symmetry.space_group_name_H-M   'P 1'
#
loop_
_entity.id
_entity.type
_entity.pdbx_description
1 polymer ?
#
loop_
_entity_poly.entity_id
_entity_poly.type
_entity_poly.pdbx_seq_one_letter_code
_entity_poly.pdbx_strand_id
1 'polypeptide(L)'
;MDRELKNLTLNISQLAALSGVHRQTAAARLQNLPVAGGHESNLKLYRVVDIVSAFLALPPPVAEGEMDAHERKAWYQSERERLKFEQETAQLIPASDVRREFAIWAKSGRAGAGDITGYSGT
;
A
#
# COMPACT_ATOMS: atom_id res chain seq x y z
N MET A 1 -27.94 24.41 -23.54
CA MET A 1 -26.52 24.09 -23.75
C MET A 1 -26.18 22.65 -23.29
N ASP A 2 -26.91 22.12 -22.31
CA ASP A 2 -26.63 20.85 -21.63
C ASP A 2 -26.91 19.59 -22.48
N ARG A 3 -27.85 19.69 -23.43
CA ARG A 3 -28.20 18.57 -24.33
C ARG A 3 -27.14 18.30 -25.39
N GLU A 4 -26.47 19.34 -25.89
CA GLU A 4 -25.44 19.20 -26.93
C GLU A 4 -24.17 18.55 -26.36
N LEU A 5 -23.77 18.97 -25.16
CA LEU A 5 -22.63 18.39 -24.44
C LEU A 5 -22.88 16.91 -24.07
N LYS A 6 -24.13 16.52 -23.81
CA LYS A 6 -24.49 15.13 -23.47
C LYS A 6 -24.36 14.13 -24.61
N ASN A 7 -24.45 14.62 -25.84
CA ASN A 7 -24.40 13.80 -27.05
C ASN A 7 -23.11 13.98 -27.83
N LEU A 8 -22.22 14.87 -27.38
CA LEU A 8 -20.94 15.11 -28.01
C LEU A 8 -20.05 13.86 -27.91
N THR A 9 -19.79 13.26 -29.06
CA THR A 9 -18.88 12.13 -29.23
C THR A 9 -17.64 12.57 -29.98
N LEU A 10 -16.48 12.12 -29.51
CA LEU A 10 -15.18 12.46 -30.09
C LEU A 10 -14.35 11.19 -30.30
N ASN A 11 -13.55 11.18 -31.35
CA ASN A 11 -12.57 10.12 -31.58
C ASN A 11 -11.26 10.38 -30.81
N ILE A 12 -10.41 9.37 -30.73
CA ILE A 12 -9.12 9.45 -30.00
C ILE A 12 -8.22 10.58 -30.53
N SER A 13 -8.19 10.81 -31.84
CA SER A 13 -7.35 11.86 -32.45
C SER A 13 -7.84 13.26 -32.06
N GLN A 14 -9.16 13.48 -32.04
CA GLN A 14 -9.77 14.73 -31.59
C GLN A 14 -9.52 14.95 -30.10
N LEU A 15 -9.65 13.91 -29.28
CA LEU A 15 -9.36 13.96 -27.85
C LEU A 15 -7.88 14.28 -27.59
N ALA A 16 -6.97 13.67 -28.35
CA ALA A 16 -5.53 13.96 -28.28
C ALA A 16 -5.23 15.42 -28.63
N ALA A 17 -5.83 15.95 -29.70
CA ALA A 17 -5.67 17.35 -30.10
C ALA A 17 -6.22 18.33 -29.04
N LEU A 18 -7.39 18.05 -28.45
CA LEU A 18 -8.01 18.90 -27.43
C LEU A 18 -7.25 18.90 -26.10
N SER A 19 -6.71 17.74 -25.71
CA SER A 19 -6.00 17.56 -24.44
C SER A 19 -4.50 17.88 -24.52
N GLY A 20 -3.97 18.10 -25.72
CA GLY A 20 -2.55 18.34 -25.95
C GLY A 20 -1.65 17.12 -25.70
N VAL A 21 -2.22 15.91 -25.55
CA VAL A 21 -1.45 14.67 -25.34
C VAL A 21 -1.28 13.89 -26.64
N HIS A 22 -0.25 13.06 -26.71
CA HIS A 22 -0.05 12.17 -27.85
C HIS A 22 -1.20 11.15 -27.96
N ARG A 23 -1.56 10.77 -29.19
CA ARG A 23 -2.67 9.83 -29.48
C ARG A 23 -2.54 8.51 -28.70
N GLN A 24 -1.31 8.00 -28.58
CA GLN A 24 -1.04 6.76 -27.83
C GLN A 24 -1.36 6.92 -26.33
N THR A 25 -1.00 8.06 -25.74
CA THR A 25 -1.28 8.37 -24.33
C THR A 25 -2.78 8.53 -24.10
N ALA A 26 -3.47 9.19 -25.02
CA ALA A 26 -4.94 9.29 -24.98
C ALA A 26 -5.59 7.90 -25.07
N ALA A 27 -5.16 7.05 -25.99
CA ALA A 27 -5.67 5.69 -26.13
C ALA A 27 -5.48 4.85 -24.84
N ALA A 28 -4.29 4.92 -24.23
CA ALA A 28 -4.01 4.22 -22.97
C ALA A 28 -4.89 4.71 -21.82
N ARG A 29 -5.12 6.02 -21.70
CA ARG A 29 -5.99 6.59 -20.65
C ARG A 29 -7.47 6.25 -20.84
N LEU A 30 -7.91 6.10 -22.10
CA LEU A 30 -9.32 5.84 -22.45
C LEU A 30 -9.62 4.34 -22.59
N GLN A 31 -8.66 3.43 -22.37
CA GLN A 31 -8.82 1.99 -22.60
C GLN A 31 -9.90 1.35 -21.71
N ASN A 32 -10.12 1.91 -20.53
CA ASN A 32 -11.07 1.40 -19.54
C ASN A 32 -12.46 2.05 -19.64
N LEU A 33 -12.67 2.95 -20.62
CA LEU A 33 -13.93 3.68 -20.76
C LEU A 33 -14.88 2.98 -21.73
N PRO A 34 -16.20 3.05 -21.48
CA PRO A 34 -17.19 2.55 -22.42
C PRO A 34 -17.10 3.33 -23.73
N VAL A 35 -17.06 2.60 -24.83
CA VAL A 35 -17.08 3.17 -26.18
C VAL A 35 -18.55 3.45 -26.54
N ALA A 36 -18.85 4.67 -26.96
CA ALA A 36 -20.20 5.10 -27.29
C ALA A 36 -20.66 4.65 -28.70
N GLY A 37 -19.73 4.13 -29.49
CA GLY A 37 -19.94 3.61 -30.84
C GLY A 37 -18.66 3.65 -31.66
N GLY A 38 -18.69 3.05 -32.85
CA GLY A 38 -17.54 3.06 -33.77
C GLY A 38 -17.16 1.67 -34.28
N HIS A 39 -16.54 1.63 -35.47
CA HIS A 39 -16.02 0.38 -36.01
C HIS A 39 -14.74 -0.02 -35.25
N GLU A 40 -14.72 -1.27 -34.76
CA GLU A 40 -13.70 -1.93 -33.93
C GLU A 40 -12.24 -1.60 -34.31
N SER A 41 -11.96 -1.32 -35.58
CA SER A 41 -10.61 -1.22 -36.14
C SER A 41 -9.98 0.18 -36.13
N ASN A 42 -10.73 1.29 -36.16
CA ASN A 42 -10.09 2.63 -36.30
C ASN A 42 -10.90 3.84 -35.82
N LEU A 43 -12.16 3.69 -35.44
CA LEU A 43 -13.08 4.82 -35.20
C LEU A 43 -13.81 4.71 -33.86
N LYS A 44 -13.08 4.40 -32.78
CA LYS A 44 -13.63 4.40 -31.41
C LYS A 44 -14.10 5.82 -31.05
N LEU A 45 -15.40 5.96 -30.79
CA LEU A 45 -16.02 7.19 -30.34
C LEU A 45 -16.27 7.12 -28.84
N TYR A 46 -15.91 8.19 -28.14
CA TYR A 46 -16.12 8.34 -26.71
C TYR A 46 -17.01 9.53 -26.46
N ARG A 47 -18.00 9.38 -25.57
CA ARG A 47 -18.81 10.51 -25.11
C ARG A 47 -18.02 11.33 -24.12
N VAL A 48 -18.06 12.64 -24.27
CA VAL A 48 -17.37 13.56 -23.35
C VAL A 48 -17.89 13.39 -21.93
N VAL A 49 -19.19 13.14 -21.74
CA VAL A 49 -19.78 12.89 -20.42
C VAL A 49 -19.21 11.65 -19.75
N ASP A 50 -19.02 10.56 -20.48
CA ASP A 50 -18.50 9.32 -19.93
C ASP A 50 -17.03 9.49 -19.52
N ILE A 51 -16.25 10.24 -20.33
CA ILE A 51 -14.86 10.60 -20.01
C ILE A 51 -14.78 11.44 -18.73
N VAL A 52 -15.58 12.51 -18.66
CA VAL A 52 -15.60 13.41 -17.50
C VAL A 52 -16.06 12.68 -16.24
N SER A 53 -17.13 11.87 -16.34
CA SER A 53 -17.67 11.12 -15.21
C SER A 53 -16.65 10.11 -14.67
N ALA A 54 -15.94 9.41 -15.56
CA ALA A 54 -14.90 8.49 -15.14
C ALA A 54 -13.72 9.22 -14.49
N PHE A 55 -13.32 10.37 -15.01
CA PHE A 55 -12.24 11.17 -14.41
C PHE A 55 -12.62 11.72 -13.03
N LEU A 56 -13.87 12.14 -12.84
CA LEU A 56 -14.38 12.62 -11.55
C LEU A 56 -14.60 11.48 -10.54
N ALA A 57 -14.79 10.25 -11.02
CA ALA A 57 -14.88 9.06 -10.17
C ALA A 57 -13.52 8.52 -9.72
N LEU A 58 -12.41 8.98 -10.32
CA LEU A 58 -11.08 8.58 -9.88
C LEU A 58 -10.83 9.09 -8.45
N PRO A 59 -10.24 8.26 -7.57
CA PRO A 59 -9.83 8.73 -6.26
C PRO A 59 -8.82 9.88 -6.41
N PRO A 60 -8.81 10.84 -5.47
CA PRO A 60 -7.84 11.92 -5.50
C PRO A 60 -6.41 11.34 -5.52
N PRO A 61 -5.50 11.92 -6.30
CA PRO A 61 -4.12 11.46 -6.35
C PRO A 61 -3.51 11.55 -4.95
N VAL A 62 -2.94 10.45 -4.50
CA VAL A 62 -2.19 10.40 -3.23
C VAL A 62 -0.90 11.20 -3.43
N ALA A 63 -0.57 12.06 -2.47
CA ALA A 63 0.63 12.88 -2.53
C ALA A 63 1.90 12.01 -2.55
N GLU A 64 2.94 12.49 -3.23
CA GLU A 64 4.22 11.78 -3.31
C GLU A 64 4.82 11.59 -1.90
N GLY A 65 5.04 10.34 -1.51
CA GLY A 65 5.51 9.97 -0.17
C GLY A 65 4.40 9.59 0.82
N GLU A 66 3.13 9.75 0.47
CA GLU A 66 2.01 9.20 1.24
C GLU A 66 1.57 7.85 0.65
N MET A 67 1.27 6.89 1.53
CA MET A 67 0.71 5.59 1.14
C MET A 67 -0.82 5.70 1.13
N ASP A 68 -1.46 5.16 0.09
CA ASP A 68 -2.92 5.00 0.08
C ASP A 68 -3.38 4.18 1.30
N ALA A 69 -4.63 4.36 1.74
CA ALA A 69 -5.17 3.61 2.86
C ALA A 69 -5.03 2.08 2.68
N HIS A 70 -5.17 1.58 1.46
CA HIS A 70 -4.98 0.17 1.14
C HIS A 70 -3.52 -0.26 1.28
N GLU A 71 -2.59 0.49 0.68
CA GLU A 71 -1.15 0.22 0.75
C GLU A 71 -0.63 0.27 2.19
N ARG A 72 -1.08 1.26 2.96
CA ARG A 72 -0.73 1.43 4.36
C ARG A 72 -1.17 0.24 5.21
N LYS A 73 -2.38 -0.27 4.97
CA LYS A 73 -2.88 -1.48 5.64
C LYS A 73 -2.04 -2.71 5.26
N ALA A 74 -1.72 -2.88 3.98
CA ALA A 74 -0.88 -3.98 3.51
C ALA A 74 0.51 -3.93 4.16
N TRP A 75 1.10 -2.75 4.29
CA TRP A 75 2.39 -2.55 4.95
C TRP A 75 2.35 -2.92 6.44
N TYR A 76 1.35 -2.43 7.18
CA TYR A 76 1.21 -2.80 8.60
C TYR A 76 0.98 -4.29 8.79
N GLN A 77 0.27 -4.94 7.86
CA GLN A 77 0.08 -6.38 7.89
C GLN A 77 1.40 -7.13 7.67
N SER A 78 2.16 -6.77 6.64
CA SER A 78 3.46 -7.40 6.38
C SER A 78 4.44 -7.18 7.54
N GLU A 79 4.43 -5.99 8.15
CA GLU A 79 5.31 -5.67 9.27
C GLU A 79 4.97 -6.51 10.52
N ARG A 80 3.67 -6.75 10.77
CA ARG A 80 3.23 -7.64 11.84
C ARG A 80 3.59 -9.10 11.58
N GLU A 81 3.45 -9.56 10.33
CA GLU A 81 3.83 -10.91 9.94
C GLU A 81 5.34 -11.13 10.07
N ARG A 82 6.16 -10.13 9.70
CA ARG A 82 7.61 -10.13 9.91
C ARG A 82 7.96 -10.25 11.39
N LEU A 83 7.41 -9.39 12.25
CA LEU A 83 7.67 -9.44 13.69
C LEU A 83 7.24 -10.76 14.32
N LYS A 84 6.13 -11.34 13.86
CA LYS A 84 5.67 -12.66 14.32
C LYS A 84 6.66 -13.76 13.92
N PHE A 85 7.12 -13.75 12.68
CA PHE A 85 8.13 -14.69 12.18
C PHE A 85 9.46 -14.58 12.96
N GLU A 86 9.90 -13.36 13.25
CA GLU A 86 11.12 -13.13 14.06
C GLU A 86 10.98 -13.65 15.49
N GLN A 87 9.78 -13.56 16.09
CA GLN A 87 9.50 -14.17 17.39
C GLN A 87 9.51 -15.70 17.31
N GLU A 88 8.87 -16.28 16.29
CA GLU A 88 8.82 -17.74 16.09
C GLU A 88 10.21 -18.36 15.86
N THR A 89 11.09 -17.63 15.16
CA THR A 89 12.49 -18.04 14.91
C THR A 89 13.46 -17.64 16.02
N ALA A 90 12.95 -17.08 17.12
CA ALA A 90 13.72 -16.55 18.26
C ALA A 90 14.76 -15.48 17.90
N GLN A 91 14.62 -14.84 16.74
CA GLN A 91 15.41 -13.66 16.37
C GLN A 91 14.94 -12.41 17.14
N LEU A 92 13.66 -12.36 17.50
CA LEU A 92 13.07 -11.32 18.35
C LEU A 92 12.57 -11.94 19.66
N ILE A 93 13.18 -11.55 20.78
CA ILE A 93 12.81 -12.07 22.11
C ILE A 93 11.92 -11.04 22.84
N PRO A 94 10.74 -11.43 23.33
CA PRO A 94 9.90 -10.56 24.15
C PRO A 94 10.62 -10.05 25.40
N ALA A 95 10.42 -8.78 25.75
CA ALA A 95 11.06 -8.18 26.92
C ALA A 95 10.66 -8.87 28.25
N SER A 96 9.45 -9.45 28.32
CA SER A 96 8.99 -10.24 29.47
C SER A 96 9.83 -11.50 29.66
N ASP A 97 10.20 -12.15 28.56
CA ASP A 97 11.01 -13.37 28.58
C ASP A 97 12.43 -13.05 29.02
N VAL A 98 13.03 -12.01 28.43
CA VAL A 98 14.33 -11.49 28.87
C VAL A 98 14.31 -11.18 30.37
N ARG A 99 13.31 -10.41 30.84
CA ARG A 99 13.18 -10.03 32.26
C ARG A 99 13.06 -11.24 33.19
N ARG A 100 12.31 -12.26 32.78
CA ARG A 100 12.13 -13.50 33.57
C ARG A 100 13.45 -14.24 33.71
N GLU A 101 14.17 -14.45 32.61
CA GLU A 101 15.46 -15.16 32.64
C GLU A 101 16.49 -14.42 33.50
N PHE A 102 16.60 -13.09 33.35
CA PHE A 102 17.47 -12.28 34.21
C PHE A 102 17.08 -12.35 35.69
N ALA A 103 15.78 -12.38 36.01
CA ALA A 103 15.32 -12.51 37.39
C ALA A 103 15.65 -13.88 37.99
N ILE A 104 15.61 -14.95 37.19
CA ILE A 104 16.01 -16.31 37.61
C ILE A 104 17.51 -16.31 37.92
N TRP A 105 18.35 -15.79 37.02
CA TRP A 105 19.80 -15.71 37.23
C TRP A 105 20.16 -14.87 38.47
N ALA A 106 19.51 -13.72 38.65
CA ALA A 106 19.75 -12.86 39.81
C ALA A 106 19.36 -13.52 41.16
N LYS A 107 18.39 -14.44 41.17
CA LYS A 107 18.00 -15.21 42.36
C LYS A 107 18.98 -16.35 42.64
N SER A 108 19.32 -17.14 41.62
CA SER A 108 20.25 -18.26 41.76
C SER A 108 21.68 -17.80 42.09
N GLY A 109 22.14 -16.70 41.48
CA GLY A 109 23.44 -16.10 41.79
C GLY A 109 23.52 -15.54 43.22
N ARG A 110 22.39 -15.11 43.80
CA ARG A 110 22.32 -14.72 45.22
C ARG A 110 22.33 -15.91 46.18
N ALA A 111 21.80 -17.07 45.77
CA ALA A 111 21.83 -18.28 46.58
C ALA A 111 23.25 -18.88 46.69
N GLY A 112 24.05 -18.82 45.61
CA GLY A 112 25.43 -19.35 45.61
C GLY A 112 26.47 -18.50 46.35
N ALA A 113 26.18 -17.23 46.65
CA ALA A 113 27.10 -16.33 47.35
C ALA A 113 27.05 -16.45 48.90
N GLY A 114 26.07 -17.20 49.45
CA GLY A 114 25.90 -17.37 50.90
C GLY A 114 26.78 -18.44 51.56
N ASP A 115 27.35 -19.37 50.78
CA ASP A 115 28.00 -20.59 51.31
C ASP A 115 29.53 -20.52 51.46
N ILE A 116 30.17 -19.38 51.16
CA ILE A 116 31.65 -19.27 51.16
C ILE A 116 32.28 -18.77 52.49
N THR A 117 31.57 -18.76 53.61
CA THR A 117 32.10 -18.28 54.91
C THR A 117 32.59 -19.38 55.87
N GLY A 118 32.74 -20.62 55.41
CA GLY A 118 32.96 -21.80 56.27
C GLY A 118 34.33 -22.48 56.26
N TYR A 119 35.43 -21.83 55.85
CA TYR A 119 36.77 -22.46 55.88
C TYR A 119 37.78 -21.61 56.65
N SER A 120 37.73 -21.68 57.99
CA SER A 120 38.84 -21.25 58.86
C SER A 120 39.78 -22.43 59.06
N GLY A 121 41.00 -22.32 58.53
CA GLY A 121 42.05 -23.31 58.69
C GLY A 121 42.52 -23.47 60.14
N THR A 122 42.88 -24.70 60.48
CA THR A 122 43.83 -25.08 61.53
C THR A 122 44.87 -25.97 60.91
#